data_AF-A0A3B9J865-F1
#
_entry.id   AF-A0A3B9J865-F1
#
_cell.length_a   1.000
_cell.length_b   1.000
_cell.length_c   1.000
_cell.angle_alpha   90.00
_cell.angle_beta   90.00
_cell.angle_gamma   90.00
#
_symmetry.space_group_name_H-M   'P 1'
#
loop_
_entity.id
_entity.type
_entity.pdbx_description
1 polymer ?
#
loop_
_entity_poly.entity_id
_entity_poly.type
_entity_poly.pdbx_seq_one_letter_code
_entity_poly.pdbx_strand_id
1 'polypeptide(L)'
;MQEAQLEINGTEVIAAQGQIGRMLDVDASLAQLSTQLAAFRDGEVPLVIVEHAPDVLNIEEQAIQARRLLSAPFLINLPDAVSGDPGPWQITPEDLAPMLQVRKIQPEGGAASYQLELDRNKLRPLLEQIARQVNRREQNARFIFNDETRLLEAIQPSSTGREVDLATSIESIEQSVARGEPNASLQINIKQPLVSDTANGADLGITENVVTYTSYFRGSSASRMQNIKTAAAQFHGVL
;
A
#
# COMPACT_ATOMS: atom_id res chain seq x y z
N MET A 1 23.09 -25.05 -16.76
CA MET A 1 22.10 -24.64 -15.76
C MET A 1 21.49 -23.34 -16.22
N GLN A 2 20.16 -23.21 -16.13
CA GLN A 2 19.43 -21.98 -16.42
C GLN A 2 18.41 -21.74 -15.29
N GLU A 3 18.29 -20.51 -14.83
CA GLU A 3 17.27 -20.11 -13.84
C GLU A 3 15.89 -20.01 -14.48
N ALA A 4 14.84 -20.21 -13.69
CA ALA A 4 13.49 -19.88 -14.13
C ALA A 4 13.34 -18.38 -14.37
N GLN A 5 12.56 -18.00 -15.40
CA GLN A 5 12.33 -16.61 -15.80
C GLN A 5 10.84 -16.36 -16.03
N LEU A 6 10.38 -15.18 -15.62
CA LEU A 6 9.04 -14.68 -15.92
C LEU A 6 9.17 -13.35 -16.66
N GLU A 7 8.51 -13.24 -17.80
CA GLU A 7 8.47 -12.04 -18.63
C GLU A 7 7.02 -11.61 -18.82
N ILE A 8 6.78 -10.30 -18.72
CA ILE A 8 5.46 -9.70 -18.89
C ILE A 8 5.52 -8.77 -20.10
N ASN A 9 4.85 -9.15 -21.19
CA ASN A 9 4.82 -8.42 -22.45
C ASN A 9 3.43 -7.82 -22.67
N GLY A 10 3.27 -6.54 -22.35
CA GLY A 10 1.94 -5.94 -22.24
C GLY A 10 1.20 -6.61 -21.09
N THR A 11 0.08 -7.29 -21.36
CA THR A 11 -0.65 -8.09 -20.36
C THR A 11 -0.38 -9.60 -20.45
N GLU A 12 0.45 -10.03 -21.41
CA GLU A 12 0.79 -11.43 -21.62
C GLU A 12 1.92 -11.88 -20.69
N VAL A 13 1.73 -13.01 -20.02
CA VAL A 13 2.69 -13.56 -19.05
C VAL A 13 3.35 -14.81 -19.64
N ILE A 14 4.66 -14.71 -19.89
CA ILE A 14 5.50 -15.77 -20.44
C ILE A 14 6.39 -16.31 -19.32
N ALA A 15 6.28 -17.62 -19.06
CA ALA A 15 7.06 -18.31 -18.04
C ALA A 15 8.01 -19.31 -18.68
N ALA A 16 9.29 -19.25 -18.32
CA ALA A 16 10.31 -20.21 -18.71
C ALA A 16 10.83 -20.92 -17.46
N GLN A 17 10.73 -22.25 -17.45
CA GLN A 17 11.18 -23.07 -16.32
C GLN A 17 12.71 -23.17 -16.28
N GLY A 18 13.26 -23.34 -15.07
CA GLY A 18 14.70 -23.55 -14.90
C GLY A 18 15.16 -24.90 -15.46
N GLN A 19 16.45 -25.01 -15.77
CA GLN A 19 17.05 -26.24 -16.29
C GLN A 19 18.25 -26.68 -15.45
N ILE A 20 18.19 -27.92 -14.94
CA ILE A 20 19.29 -28.57 -14.22
C ILE A 20 20.48 -28.76 -15.18
N GLY A 21 21.64 -28.21 -14.80
CA GLY A 21 22.89 -28.46 -15.49
C GLY A 21 23.45 -29.83 -15.13
N ARG A 22 24.09 -30.49 -16.08
CA ARG A 22 24.87 -31.72 -15.85
C ARG A 22 26.31 -31.46 -16.23
N MET A 23 27.23 -31.74 -15.32
CA MET A 23 28.66 -31.66 -15.55
C MET A 23 29.28 -33.03 -15.33
N LEU A 24 30.17 -33.43 -16.23
CA LEU A 24 30.95 -34.65 -16.05
C LEU A 24 31.99 -34.41 -14.95
N ASP A 25 31.99 -35.26 -13.93
CA ASP A 25 33.10 -35.34 -12.97
C ASP A 25 34.22 -36.15 -13.63
N VAL A 26 35.18 -35.42 -14.21
CA VAL A 26 36.27 -35.99 -14.97
C VAL A 26 37.17 -36.85 -14.08
N ASP A 27 37.45 -36.40 -12.85
CA ASP A 27 38.36 -37.09 -11.94
C ASP A 27 37.74 -38.40 -11.45
N ALA A 28 36.48 -38.37 -11.03
CA ALA A 28 35.76 -39.57 -10.62
C ALA A 28 35.56 -40.55 -11.79
N SER A 29 35.27 -40.04 -12.99
CA SER A 29 35.14 -40.87 -14.20
C SER A 29 36.47 -41.49 -14.62
N LEU A 30 37.59 -40.77 -14.52
CA LEU A 30 38.93 -41.30 -14.78
C LEU A 30 39.33 -42.38 -13.77
N ALA A 31 38.98 -42.22 -12.50
CA ALA A 31 39.22 -43.24 -11.48
C ALA A 31 38.48 -44.55 -11.80
N GLN A 32 37.21 -44.47 -12.20
CA GLN A 32 36.41 -45.61 -12.66
C GLN A 32 37.04 -46.27 -13.90
N LEU A 33 37.43 -45.47 -14.89
CA LEU A 33 38.07 -45.94 -16.11
C LEU A 33 39.41 -46.65 -15.83
N SER A 34 40.24 -46.08 -14.97
CA SER A 34 41.54 -46.66 -14.60
C SER A 34 41.39 -48.02 -13.91
N THR A 35 40.35 -48.16 -13.06
CA THR A 35 40.03 -49.42 -12.38
C THR A 35 39.58 -50.49 -13.38
N GLN A 36 38.74 -50.13 -14.35
CA GLN A 36 38.28 -51.04 -15.38
C GLN A 36 39.42 -51.49 -16.31
N LEU A 37 40.30 -50.56 -16.72
CA LEU A 37 41.47 -50.87 -17.54
C LEU A 37 42.44 -51.82 -16.83
N ALA A 38 42.67 -51.63 -15.52
CA ALA A 38 43.52 -52.51 -14.73
C ALA A 38 42.96 -53.94 -14.61
N ALA A 39 41.65 -54.13 -14.75
CA ALA A 39 41.01 -55.43 -14.69
C ALA A 39 41.16 -56.27 -15.98
N PHE A 40 41.57 -55.64 -17.11
CA PHE A 40 41.70 -56.28 -18.44
C PHE A 40 40.46 -57.09 -18.85
N ARG A 41 39.26 -56.63 -18.48
CA ARG A 41 37.99 -57.23 -18.87
C ARG A 41 37.16 -56.21 -19.62
N ASP A 42 36.45 -56.67 -20.63
CA ASP A 42 35.42 -55.88 -21.27
C ASP A 42 34.33 -55.51 -20.25
N GLY A 43 33.84 -54.29 -20.34
CA GLY A 43 32.79 -53.79 -19.46
C GLY A 43 32.44 -52.34 -19.76
N GLU A 44 31.28 -51.93 -19.26
CA GLU A 44 30.83 -50.54 -19.36
C GLU A 44 31.39 -49.73 -18.19
N VAL A 45 31.96 -48.56 -18.48
CA VAL A 45 32.42 -47.62 -17.45
C VAL A 45 31.37 -46.53 -17.31
N PRO A 46 30.62 -46.50 -16.18
CA PRO A 46 29.66 -45.43 -15.95
C PRO A 46 30.41 -44.10 -15.77
N LEU A 47 30.03 -43.11 -16.59
CA LEU A 47 30.51 -41.74 -16.42
C LEU A 47 29.84 -41.13 -15.19
N VAL A 48 30.63 -40.51 -14.32
CA VAL A 48 30.13 -39.86 -13.11
C VAL A 48 29.65 -38.46 -13.47
N ILE A 49 28.36 -38.21 -13.31
CA ILE A 49 27.72 -36.93 -13.62
C ILE A 49 27.36 -36.25 -12.30
N VAL A 50 27.74 -34.98 -12.17
CA VAL A 50 27.33 -34.10 -11.09
C VAL A 50 26.28 -33.13 -11.63
N GLU A 51 25.14 -33.07 -10.93
CA GLU A 51 24.05 -32.17 -11.28
C GLU A 51 24.17 -30.85 -10.53
N HIS A 52 23.90 -29.75 -11.24
CA HIS A 52 23.81 -28.40 -10.70
C HIS A 52 22.41 -27.86 -10.97
N ALA A 53 21.56 -27.89 -9.94
CA ALA A 53 20.20 -27.37 -10.02
C ALA A 53 20.19 -25.83 -9.95
N PRO A 54 19.27 -25.15 -10.67
CA PRO A 54 18.99 -23.74 -10.45
C PRO A 54 18.51 -23.47 -9.04
N ASP A 55 18.75 -22.26 -8.56
CA ASP A 55 18.25 -21.82 -7.26
C ASP A 55 16.72 -21.79 -7.26
N VAL A 56 16.11 -21.38 -8.39
CA VAL A 56 14.67 -21.49 -8.62
C VAL A 56 14.40 -22.29 -9.88
N LEU A 57 13.83 -23.49 -9.70
CA LEU A 57 13.48 -24.39 -10.80
C LEU A 57 12.09 -24.08 -11.38
N ASN A 58 11.11 -23.78 -10.53
CA ASN A 58 9.71 -23.60 -10.93
C ASN A 58 9.20 -22.18 -10.68
N ILE A 59 8.54 -21.60 -11.68
CA ILE A 59 7.93 -20.26 -11.64
C ILE A 59 6.45 -20.25 -12.05
N GLU A 60 5.83 -21.42 -12.22
CA GLU A 60 4.44 -21.53 -12.70
C GLU A 60 3.44 -20.91 -11.74
N GLU A 61 3.67 -21.01 -10.43
CA GLU A 61 2.80 -20.39 -9.43
C GLU A 61 2.76 -18.87 -9.59
N GLN A 62 3.92 -18.24 -9.74
CA GLN A 62 4.06 -16.81 -9.98
C GLN A 62 3.45 -16.42 -11.34
N ALA A 63 3.57 -17.29 -12.36
CA ALA A 63 2.90 -17.06 -13.64
C ALA A 63 1.37 -17.08 -13.52
N ILE A 64 0.81 -18.02 -12.76
CA ILE A 64 -0.63 -18.09 -12.48
C ILE A 64 -1.10 -16.85 -11.70
N GLN A 65 -0.35 -16.45 -10.67
CA GLN A 65 -0.64 -15.24 -9.90
C GLN A 65 -0.61 -13.98 -10.77
N ALA A 66 0.40 -13.82 -11.62
CA ALA A 66 0.52 -12.69 -12.54
C ALA A 66 -0.63 -12.65 -13.54
N ARG A 67 -0.98 -13.80 -14.16
CA ARG A 67 -2.14 -13.90 -15.06
C ARG A 67 -3.44 -13.53 -14.36
N ARG A 68 -3.61 -13.95 -13.10
CA ARG A 68 -4.79 -13.61 -12.30
C ARG A 68 -4.86 -12.10 -12.04
N LEU A 69 -3.75 -11.48 -11.64
CA LEU A 69 -3.67 -10.03 -11.40
C LEU A 69 -3.95 -9.22 -12.67
N LEU A 70 -3.52 -9.72 -13.84
CA LEU A 70 -3.71 -9.07 -15.13
C LEU A 70 -5.02 -9.45 -15.83
N SER A 71 -5.86 -10.30 -15.23
CA SER A 71 -7.15 -10.71 -15.83
C SER A 71 -8.29 -9.71 -15.62
N ALA A 72 -8.12 -8.78 -14.68
CA ALA A 72 -9.10 -7.76 -14.33
C ALA A 72 -8.40 -6.55 -13.69
N PRO A 73 -9.06 -5.38 -13.62
CA PRO A 73 -8.50 -4.23 -12.92
C PRO A 73 -8.21 -4.53 -11.45
N PHE A 74 -7.04 -4.08 -10.98
CA PHE A 74 -6.66 -4.15 -9.57
C PHE A 74 -7.33 -3.03 -8.78
N LEU A 75 -7.99 -3.37 -7.68
CA LEU A 75 -8.77 -2.41 -6.89
C LEU A 75 -8.04 -1.97 -5.63
N ILE A 76 -7.87 -0.66 -5.47
CA ILE A 76 -7.44 -0.05 -4.21
C ILE A 76 -8.68 0.51 -3.52
N ASN A 77 -8.94 0.03 -2.30
CA ASN A 77 -10.12 0.40 -1.52
C ASN A 77 -9.75 1.31 -0.35
N LEU A 78 -10.65 2.24 -0.04
CA LEU A 78 -10.61 2.96 1.22
C LEU A 78 -11.25 2.08 2.31
N PRO A 79 -10.57 1.82 3.45
CA PRO A 79 -11.17 1.05 4.54
C PRO A 79 -12.37 1.79 5.13
N ASP A 80 -13.40 1.05 5.51
CA ASP A 80 -14.64 1.55 6.13
C ASP A 80 -15.33 2.68 5.33
N ALA A 81 -15.20 2.67 4.00
CA ALA A 81 -15.78 3.67 3.12
C ALA A 81 -17.30 3.76 3.27
N VAL A 82 -17.81 4.98 3.39
CA VAL A 82 -19.26 5.28 3.42
C VAL A 82 -19.71 5.96 2.13
N SER A 83 -21.02 6.09 1.94
CA SER A 83 -21.57 6.79 0.78
C SER A 83 -21.02 8.23 0.69
N GLY A 84 -20.42 8.57 -0.46
CA GLY A 84 -19.78 9.86 -0.70
C GLY A 84 -18.26 9.89 -0.47
N ASP A 85 -17.66 8.82 0.05
CA ASP A 85 -16.20 8.69 0.08
C ASP A 85 -15.61 8.43 -1.33
N PRO A 86 -14.36 8.85 -1.58
CA PRO A 86 -13.70 8.63 -2.87
C PRO A 86 -13.31 7.16 -3.06
N GLY A 87 -13.17 6.77 -4.33
CA GLY A 87 -12.82 5.41 -4.72
C GLY A 87 -14.04 4.51 -4.98
N PRO A 88 -13.84 3.20 -5.18
CA PRO A 88 -12.53 2.53 -5.27
C PRO A 88 -11.70 3.01 -6.46
N TRP A 89 -10.37 3.00 -6.32
CA TRP A 89 -9.46 3.35 -7.42
C TRP A 89 -9.08 2.08 -8.18
N GLN A 90 -9.10 2.16 -9.50
CA GLN A 90 -8.83 1.02 -10.38
C GLN A 90 -7.49 1.23 -11.08
N ILE A 91 -6.64 0.22 -11.07
CA ILE A 91 -5.45 0.14 -11.91
C ILE A 91 -5.78 -0.87 -13.01
N THR A 92 -5.77 -0.43 -14.27
CA THR A 92 -6.03 -1.32 -15.41
C THR A 92 -4.92 -2.37 -15.52
N PRO A 93 -5.17 -3.55 -16.12
CA PRO A 93 -4.10 -4.50 -16.42
C PRO A 93 -2.94 -3.89 -17.21
N GLU A 94 -3.23 -2.96 -18.12
CA GLU A 94 -2.24 -2.26 -18.94
C GLU A 94 -1.35 -1.32 -18.10
N ASP A 95 -1.90 -0.70 -17.06
CA ASP A 95 -1.16 0.15 -16.12
C ASP A 95 -0.45 -0.68 -15.04
N LEU A 96 -1.02 -1.83 -14.65
CA LEU A 96 -0.47 -2.71 -13.62
C LEU A 96 0.72 -3.51 -14.13
N ALA A 97 0.65 -4.03 -15.35
CA ALA A 97 1.69 -4.85 -15.95
C ALA A 97 3.09 -4.22 -15.91
N PRO A 98 3.31 -2.95 -16.31
CA PRO A 98 4.63 -2.33 -16.23
C PRO A 98 5.10 -2.09 -14.79
N MET A 99 4.22 -2.18 -13.78
CA MET A 99 4.59 -2.09 -12.37
C MET A 99 4.98 -3.45 -11.79
N LEU A 100 4.50 -4.57 -12.34
CA LEU A 100 4.83 -5.90 -11.84
C LEU A 100 6.29 -6.24 -12.09
N GLN A 101 6.96 -6.73 -11.05
CA GLN A 101 8.31 -7.24 -11.12
C GLN A 101 8.43 -8.50 -10.26
N VAL A 102 9.45 -9.30 -10.58
CA VAL A 102 9.69 -10.58 -9.91
C VAL A 102 10.95 -10.43 -9.07
N ARG A 103 10.82 -10.66 -7.76
CA ARG A 103 11.93 -10.64 -6.83
C ARG A 103 12.27 -12.05 -6.37
N LYS A 104 13.56 -12.38 -6.39
CA LYS A 104 14.07 -13.58 -5.74
C LYS A 104 14.10 -13.36 -4.23
N ILE A 105 13.43 -14.23 -3.49
CA ILE A 105 13.47 -14.28 -2.04
C ILE A 105 14.17 -15.56 -1.60
N GLN A 106 14.96 -15.49 -0.54
CA GLN A 106 15.59 -16.66 0.06
C GLN A 106 15.48 -16.54 1.59
N PRO A 107 14.53 -17.24 2.21
CA PRO A 107 14.42 -17.29 3.66
C PRO A 107 15.65 -17.95 4.28
N GLU A 108 16.02 -17.57 5.50
CA GLU A 108 17.09 -18.26 6.23
C GLU A 108 16.77 -19.76 6.37
N GLY A 109 17.64 -20.61 5.83
CA GLY A 109 17.46 -22.07 5.82
C GLY A 109 16.40 -22.59 4.82
N GLY A 110 15.82 -21.73 3.98
CA GLY A 110 14.85 -22.09 2.94
C GLY A 110 15.44 -22.17 1.54
N ALA A 111 14.72 -22.86 0.64
CA ALA A 111 15.00 -22.80 -0.78
C ALA A 111 14.68 -21.39 -1.31
N ALA A 112 15.45 -20.93 -2.30
CA ALA A 112 15.12 -19.70 -2.99
C ALA A 112 13.79 -19.87 -3.74
N SER A 113 12.99 -18.81 -3.79
CA SER A 113 11.77 -18.75 -4.60
C SER A 113 11.61 -17.36 -5.21
N TYR A 114 10.70 -17.24 -6.16
CA TYR A 114 10.33 -15.95 -6.71
C TYR A 114 9.02 -15.46 -6.09
N GLN A 115 8.90 -14.15 -5.92
CA GLN A 115 7.70 -13.48 -5.45
C GLN A 115 7.37 -12.32 -6.39
N LEU A 116 6.09 -12.14 -6.69
CA LEU A 116 5.61 -10.96 -7.39
C LEU A 116 5.56 -9.76 -6.44
N GLU A 117 6.01 -8.63 -6.93
CA GLU A 117 5.92 -7.35 -6.24
C GLU A 117 5.62 -6.23 -7.25
N LEU A 118 5.32 -5.04 -6.74
CA LEU A 118 5.18 -3.84 -7.56
C LEU A 118 6.42 -2.96 -7.44
N ASP A 119 6.78 -2.28 -8.52
CA ASP A 119 7.77 -1.21 -8.49
C ASP A 119 7.22 -0.03 -7.66
N ARG A 120 7.76 0.11 -6.45
CA ARG A 120 7.40 1.17 -5.51
C ARG A 120 7.53 2.58 -6.12
N ASN A 121 8.44 2.80 -7.07
CA ASN A 121 8.61 4.10 -7.71
C ASN A 121 7.47 4.42 -8.67
N LYS A 122 6.84 3.40 -9.26
CA LYS A 122 5.66 3.56 -10.13
C LYS A 122 4.36 3.60 -9.34
N LEU A 123 4.29 2.84 -8.23
CA LEU A 123 3.12 2.82 -7.35
C LEU A 123 2.97 4.10 -6.52
N ARG A 124 4.07 4.67 -6.01
CA ARG A 124 4.02 5.81 -5.08
C ARG A 124 3.29 7.06 -5.65
N PRO A 125 3.54 7.52 -6.89
CA PRO A 125 2.83 8.67 -7.45
C PRO A 125 1.31 8.48 -7.53
N LEU A 126 0.85 7.25 -7.79
CA LEU A 126 -0.57 6.91 -7.78
C LEU A 126 -1.15 7.06 -6.37
N LEU A 127 -0.47 6.50 -5.37
CA LEU A 127 -0.91 6.62 -3.97
C LEU A 127 -0.88 8.07 -3.46
N GLU A 128 0.06 8.89 -3.92
CA GLU A 128 0.08 10.34 -3.61
C GLU A 128 -1.12 11.08 -4.24
N GLN A 129 -1.55 10.70 -5.44
CA GLN A 129 -2.76 11.23 -6.07
C GLN A 129 -4.02 10.83 -5.28
N ILE A 130 -4.08 9.58 -4.84
CA ILE A 130 -5.16 9.07 -4.00
C ILE A 130 -5.17 9.77 -2.63
N ALA A 131 -4.00 9.95 -2.01
CA ALA A 131 -3.86 10.66 -0.75
C ALA A 131 -4.38 12.09 -0.81
N ARG A 132 -4.22 12.81 -1.94
CA ARG A 132 -4.83 14.15 -2.11
C ARG A 132 -6.35 14.15 -2.08
N GLN A 133 -7.01 13.05 -2.42
CA GLN A 133 -8.47 12.91 -2.39
C GLN A 133 -8.96 12.44 -1.01
N VAL A 134 -8.16 11.63 -0.32
CA VAL A 134 -8.52 11.01 0.97
C VAL A 134 -8.15 11.89 2.16
N ASN A 135 -7.00 12.56 2.08
CA ASN A 135 -6.43 13.30 3.21
C ASN A 135 -7.31 14.50 3.56
N ARG A 136 -7.77 14.52 4.81
CA ARG A 136 -8.51 15.64 5.38
C ARG A 136 -8.07 15.86 6.81
N ARG A 137 -7.99 17.12 7.21
CA ARG A 137 -7.71 17.48 8.60
C ARG A 137 -8.95 17.26 9.45
N GLU A 138 -8.71 16.86 10.69
CA GLU A 138 -9.71 16.89 11.73
C GLU A 138 -10.20 18.32 11.97
N GLN A 139 -11.48 18.45 12.33
CA GLN A 139 -12.09 19.73 12.66
C GLN A 139 -12.84 19.55 13.98
N ASN A 140 -12.53 20.41 14.95
CA ASN A 140 -13.28 20.46 16.20
C ASN A 140 -14.72 20.88 15.94
N ALA A 141 -15.63 20.39 16.79
CA ALA A 141 -16.96 20.94 16.85
C ALA A 141 -16.90 22.43 17.25
N ARG A 142 -17.87 23.19 16.76
CA ARG A 142 -18.07 24.58 17.16
C ARG A 142 -19.30 24.70 18.02
N PHE A 143 -19.24 25.53 19.05
CA PHE A 143 -20.30 25.67 20.04
C PHE A 143 -20.71 27.12 20.24
N ILE A 144 -21.96 27.32 20.61
CA ILE A 144 -22.44 28.56 21.23
C ILE A 144 -22.88 28.26 22.65
N PHE A 145 -22.73 29.23 23.55
CA PHE A 145 -23.33 29.13 24.87
C PHE A 145 -24.78 29.61 24.79
N ASN A 146 -25.72 28.76 25.19
CA ASN A 146 -27.12 29.09 25.25
C ASN A 146 -27.45 29.67 26.63
N ASP A 147 -27.80 30.96 26.69
CA ASP A 147 -28.03 31.67 27.95
C ASP A 147 -29.28 31.18 28.71
N GLU A 148 -30.25 30.57 28.03
CA GLU A 148 -31.48 30.05 28.65
C GLU A 148 -31.21 28.70 29.33
N THR A 149 -30.57 27.78 28.61
CA THR A 149 -30.28 26.43 29.13
C THR A 149 -29.00 26.40 29.96
N ARG A 150 -28.14 27.42 29.83
CA ARG A 150 -26.78 27.51 30.39
C ARG A 150 -25.87 26.36 29.94
N LEU A 151 -26.09 25.85 28.73
CA LEU A 151 -25.33 24.75 28.15
C LEU A 151 -24.67 25.17 26.83
N LEU A 152 -23.63 24.43 26.44
CA LEU A 152 -23.07 24.53 25.10
C LEU A 152 -23.98 23.83 24.10
N GLU A 153 -24.24 24.50 22.98
CA GLU A 153 -24.99 23.98 21.84
C GLU A 153 -24.06 23.90 20.63
N ALA A 154 -23.91 22.70 20.07
CA ALA A 154 -23.07 22.48 18.90
C ALA A 154 -23.72 23.11 17.65
N ILE A 155 -23.04 24.09 17.05
CA ILE A 155 -23.47 24.76 15.82
C ILE A 155 -22.76 24.22 14.58
N GLN A 156 -21.63 23.54 14.77
CA GLN A 156 -20.95 22.80 13.72
C GLN A 156 -20.46 21.48 14.30
N PRO A 157 -20.78 20.34 13.68
CA PRO A 157 -20.32 19.05 14.16
C PRO A 157 -18.80 18.91 13.98
N SER A 158 -18.20 18.08 14.83
CA SER A 158 -16.80 17.70 14.67
C SER A 158 -16.62 16.78 13.47
N SER A 159 -15.41 16.74 12.89
CA SER A 159 -15.09 15.80 11.82
C SER A 159 -13.73 15.17 12.05
N THR A 160 -13.67 13.85 11.94
CA THR A 160 -12.42 13.09 12.07
C THR A 160 -11.51 13.28 10.87
N GLY A 161 -10.24 13.54 11.16
CA GLY A 161 -9.16 13.63 10.18
C GLY A 161 -8.76 12.24 9.67
N ARG A 162 -8.34 12.20 8.40
CA ARG A 162 -7.80 11.01 7.76
C ARG A 162 -6.52 11.38 7.04
N GLU A 163 -5.51 10.53 7.18
CA GLU A 163 -4.25 10.66 6.47
C GLU A 163 -3.82 9.29 5.97
N VAL A 164 -3.58 9.16 4.66
CA VAL A 164 -3.06 7.92 4.08
C VAL A 164 -1.64 7.69 4.58
N ASP A 165 -1.40 6.55 5.20
CA ASP A 165 -0.05 6.05 5.47
C ASP A 165 0.49 5.41 4.19
N LEU A 166 1.29 6.18 3.45
CA LEU A 166 1.84 5.74 2.18
C LEU A 166 2.75 4.50 2.33
N ALA A 167 3.54 4.43 3.39
CA ALA A 167 4.50 3.33 3.57
C ALA A 167 3.73 2.03 3.84
N THR A 168 2.84 2.05 4.83
CA THR A 168 2.05 0.87 5.20
C THR A 168 1.05 0.49 4.09
N SER A 169 0.55 1.46 3.32
CA SER A 169 -0.30 1.17 2.15
C SER A 169 0.46 0.46 1.04
N ILE A 170 1.70 0.86 0.74
CA ILE A 170 2.56 0.17 -0.24
C ILE A 170 2.78 -1.28 0.20
N GLU A 171 3.12 -1.49 1.47
CA GLU A 171 3.33 -2.85 2.01
C GLU A 171 2.07 -3.70 1.93
N SER A 172 0.91 -3.15 2.28
CA SER A 172 -0.37 -3.85 2.17
C SER A 172 -0.70 -4.24 0.72
N ILE A 173 -0.40 -3.36 -0.25
CA ILE A 173 -0.62 -3.64 -1.67
C ILE A 173 0.35 -4.72 -2.17
N GLU A 174 1.63 -4.63 -1.81
CA GLU A 174 2.63 -5.63 -2.17
C GLU A 174 2.28 -7.01 -1.60
N GLN A 175 1.75 -7.08 -0.37
CA GLN A 175 1.27 -8.33 0.22
C GLN A 175 0.09 -8.93 -0.55
N SER A 176 -0.89 -8.12 -0.97
CA SER A 176 -2.00 -8.60 -1.79
C SER A 176 -1.52 -9.09 -3.16
N VAL A 177 -0.59 -8.36 -3.80
CA VAL A 177 0.03 -8.77 -5.08
C VAL A 177 0.79 -10.09 -4.93
N ALA A 178 1.55 -10.25 -3.85
CA ALA A 178 2.28 -11.48 -3.55
C ALA A 178 1.36 -12.69 -3.34
N ARG A 179 0.13 -12.47 -2.88
CA ARG A 179 -0.92 -13.49 -2.75
C ARG A 179 -1.74 -13.70 -4.03
N GLY A 180 -1.50 -12.91 -5.07
CA GLY A 180 -2.30 -12.90 -6.30
C GLY A 180 -3.74 -12.42 -6.06
N GLU A 181 -3.96 -11.57 -5.05
CA GLU A 181 -5.25 -10.96 -4.76
C GLU A 181 -5.46 -9.73 -5.65
N PRO A 182 -6.61 -9.59 -6.34
CA PRO A 182 -6.85 -8.49 -7.27
C PRO A 182 -7.27 -7.18 -6.58
N ASN A 183 -7.12 -7.09 -5.26
CA ASN A 183 -7.51 -5.92 -4.50
C ASN A 183 -6.66 -5.77 -3.23
N ALA A 184 -6.54 -4.53 -2.77
CA ALA A 184 -5.90 -4.16 -1.51
C ALA A 184 -6.65 -3.00 -0.86
N SER A 185 -6.39 -2.79 0.44
CA SER A 185 -6.94 -1.65 1.19
C SER A 185 -5.84 -0.66 1.55
N LEU A 186 -6.15 0.63 1.45
CA LEU A 186 -5.29 1.69 1.98
C LEU A 186 -5.16 1.56 3.49
N GLN A 187 -4.02 1.99 4.00
CA GLN A 187 -3.78 2.12 5.43
C GLN A 187 -3.95 3.60 5.81
N ILE A 188 -4.83 3.86 6.77
CA ILE A 188 -5.26 5.22 7.13
C ILE A 188 -4.93 5.50 8.59
N ASN A 189 -4.23 6.59 8.82
CA ASN A 189 -4.07 7.20 10.13
C ASN A 189 -5.28 8.10 10.43
N ILE A 190 -6.07 7.69 11.40
CA ILE A 190 -7.26 8.41 11.84
C ILE A 190 -6.87 9.38 12.96
N LYS A 191 -7.20 10.65 12.80
CA LYS A 191 -6.97 11.70 13.81
C LYS A 191 -8.31 12.18 14.35
N GLN A 192 -8.56 11.95 15.63
CA GLN A 192 -9.77 12.44 16.27
C GLN A 192 -9.66 13.95 16.51
N PRO A 193 -10.77 14.71 16.36
CA PRO A 193 -10.79 16.09 16.77
C PRO A 193 -10.56 16.19 18.27
N LEU A 194 -9.93 17.28 18.72
CA LEU A 194 -9.71 17.53 20.15
C LEU A 194 -11.03 17.74 20.89
N VAL A 195 -12.01 18.34 20.21
CA VAL A 195 -13.36 18.58 20.76
C VAL A 195 -14.39 17.92 19.86
N SER A 196 -15.06 16.90 20.37
CA SER A 196 -16.21 16.27 19.72
C SER A 196 -17.47 17.12 19.90
N ASP A 197 -18.45 16.93 19.02
CA ASP A 197 -19.79 17.53 19.09
C ASP A 197 -20.65 17.02 20.25
N THR A 198 -20.19 15.96 20.92
CA THR A 198 -20.78 15.43 22.16
C THR A 198 -20.14 15.99 23.44
N ALA A 199 -19.08 16.79 23.33
CA ALA A 199 -18.43 17.41 24.49
C ALA A 199 -19.40 18.38 25.18
N ASN A 200 -19.46 18.32 26.51
CA ASN A 200 -20.27 19.26 27.30
C ASN A 200 -19.38 20.38 27.89
N GLY A 201 -20.00 21.50 28.27
CA GLY A 201 -19.27 22.65 28.82
C GLY A 201 -18.45 22.32 30.07
N ALA A 202 -18.93 21.42 30.93
CA ALA A 202 -18.20 21.03 32.13
C ALA A 202 -16.90 20.26 31.80
N ASP A 203 -16.94 19.36 30.81
CA ASP A 203 -15.77 18.61 30.33
C ASP A 203 -14.70 19.53 29.73
N LEU A 204 -15.13 20.68 29.20
CA LEU A 204 -14.30 21.70 28.58
C LEU A 204 -13.90 22.82 29.56
N GLY A 205 -14.33 22.74 30.82
CA GLY A 205 -14.08 23.76 31.85
C GLY A 205 -14.85 25.07 31.65
N ILE A 206 -15.88 25.07 30.80
CA ILE A 206 -16.73 26.21 30.45
C ILE A 206 -18.03 26.09 31.23
N THR A 207 -18.09 26.75 32.38
CA THR A 207 -19.27 26.74 33.27
C THR A 207 -20.15 27.99 33.15
N GLU A 208 -19.62 29.07 32.57
CA GLU A 208 -20.33 30.34 32.40
C GLU A 208 -19.70 31.20 31.30
N ASN A 209 -20.46 32.17 30.80
CA ASN A 209 -19.93 33.19 29.87
C ASN A 209 -18.92 34.07 30.61
N VAL A 210 -17.65 34.00 30.19
CA VAL A 210 -16.55 34.75 30.81
C VAL A 210 -16.62 36.24 30.44
N VAL A 211 -16.89 36.56 29.18
CA VAL A 211 -16.93 37.96 28.72
C VAL A 211 -17.68 38.13 27.40
N THR A 212 -18.45 39.21 27.29
CA THR A 212 -19.10 39.64 26.05
C THR A 212 -18.75 41.10 25.76
N TYR A 213 -18.31 41.39 24.53
CA TYR A 213 -18.02 42.75 24.07
C TYR A 213 -18.70 43.04 22.72
N THR A 214 -19.19 44.26 22.56
CA THR A 214 -19.74 44.76 21.29
C THR A 214 -18.91 45.96 20.82
N SER A 215 -18.45 45.93 19.57
CA SER A 215 -17.69 47.01 18.96
C SER A 215 -18.42 47.56 17.72
N TYR A 216 -18.40 48.89 17.55
CA TYR A 216 -19.06 49.58 16.46
C TYR A 216 -18.04 50.14 15.47
N PHE A 217 -18.19 49.86 14.18
CA PHE A 217 -17.24 50.27 13.12
C PHE A 217 -17.72 51.42 12.24
N ARG A 218 -18.50 52.37 12.80
CA ARG A 218 -19.08 53.52 12.05
C ARG A 218 -17.97 54.31 11.33
N GLY A 219 -18.22 54.67 10.06
CA GLY A 219 -17.27 55.39 9.22
C GLY A 219 -16.25 54.52 8.47
N SER A 220 -16.27 53.19 8.65
CA SER A 220 -15.42 52.28 7.88
C SER A 220 -15.90 52.13 6.44
N SER A 221 -14.96 52.05 5.49
CA SER A 221 -15.26 51.70 4.09
C SER A 221 -15.92 50.32 3.99
N ALA A 222 -16.72 50.09 2.95
CA ALA A 222 -17.40 48.81 2.70
C ALA A 222 -16.44 47.61 2.65
N SER A 223 -15.26 47.75 2.03
CA SER A 223 -14.23 46.69 1.96
C SER A 223 -13.72 46.29 3.35
N ARG A 224 -13.43 47.27 4.21
CA ARG A 224 -13.03 47.03 5.61
C ARG A 224 -14.13 46.34 6.42
N MET A 225 -15.40 46.75 6.26
CA MET A 225 -16.51 46.09 6.95
C MET A 225 -16.65 44.61 6.53
N GLN A 226 -16.49 44.31 5.24
CA GLN A 226 -16.49 42.94 4.75
C GLN A 226 -15.34 42.12 5.36
N ASN A 227 -14.12 42.67 5.35
CA ASN A 227 -12.96 42.00 5.94
C ASN A 227 -13.15 41.70 7.44
N ILE A 228 -13.70 42.67 8.19
CA ILE A 228 -14.01 42.49 9.62
C ILE A 228 -15.05 41.39 9.82
N LYS A 229 -16.13 41.39 9.02
CA LYS A 229 -17.18 40.36 9.10
C LYS A 229 -16.62 38.96 8.80
N THR A 230 -15.80 38.83 7.76
CA THR A 230 -15.16 37.57 7.38
C THR A 230 -14.20 37.09 8.47
N ALA A 231 -13.37 37.97 9.02
CA ALA A 231 -12.46 37.61 10.10
C ALA A 231 -13.21 37.20 11.38
N ALA A 232 -14.22 37.95 11.79
CA ALA A 232 -15.02 37.64 12.97
C ALA A 232 -15.75 36.30 12.85
N ALA A 233 -16.27 35.98 11.67
CA ALA A 233 -16.92 34.69 11.41
C ALA A 233 -15.97 33.49 11.61
N GLN A 234 -14.66 33.65 11.39
CA GLN A 234 -13.70 32.57 11.62
C GLN A 234 -13.59 32.20 13.10
N PHE A 235 -13.74 33.17 14.01
CA PHE A 235 -13.70 32.97 15.46
C PHE A 235 -15.06 32.58 16.06
N HIS A 236 -16.14 32.61 15.28
CA HIS A 236 -17.46 32.26 15.81
C HIS A 236 -17.53 30.76 16.16
N GLY A 237 -17.85 30.49 17.42
CA GLY A 237 -18.03 29.17 17.99
C GLY A 237 -16.77 28.32 18.13
N VAL A 238 -15.59 28.93 18.03
CA VAL A 238 -14.32 28.24 18.34
C VAL A 238 -14.12 28.25 19.86
N LEU A 239 -13.63 27.13 20.39
CA LEU A 239 -13.24 26.96 21.80
C LEU A 239 -11.72 26.99 21.94
#